data_AF-A0A8S2FSS6-F1
#
_entry.id   AF-A0A8S2FSS6-F1
#
_cell.length_a   1.000
_cell.length_b   1.000
_cell.length_c   1.000
_cell.angle_alpha   90.00
_cell.angle_beta   90.00
_cell.angle_gamma   90.00
#
_symmetry.space_group_name_H-M   'P 1'
#
loop_
_entity.id
_entity.type
_entity.pdbx_description
1 polymer ?
#
loop_
_entity_poly.entity_id
_entity_poly.type
_entity_poly.pdbx_seq_one_letter_code
_entity_poly.pdbx_strand_id
1 'polypeptide(L)'
;YYNYIIQAYRTERWWLILQAILPSALRCAYLTVSIEDYIKLSLESLNPNINLPSDTKTTIQNNFENLILNNTAPKIDQSSSNLSTTDIEQKWSNLALDSNLNRIIVDADTLKKLLECKVYFTYDTIAIDCEISLDISI
;
A
#
# COMPACT_ATOMS: atom_id res chain seq x y z
N TYR A 1 5.43 -4.73 -16.40
CA TYR A 1 6.57 -3.85 -16.73
C TYR A 1 6.76 -2.75 -15.68
N TYR A 2 5.72 -1.98 -15.35
CA TYR A 2 5.80 -0.91 -14.34
C TYR A 2 6.23 -1.38 -12.93
N ASN A 3 5.77 -2.55 -12.48
CA ASN A 3 6.18 -3.11 -11.18
C ASN A 3 7.71 -3.30 -11.05
N TYR A 4 8.39 -3.67 -12.15
CA TYR A 4 9.87 -3.76 -12.16
C TYR A 4 10.53 -2.39 -12.03
N ILE A 5 9.94 -1.37 -12.64
CA ILE A 5 10.46 0.00 -12.58
C ILE A 5 10.30 0.56 -11.16
N ILE A 6 9.14 0.39 -10.52
CA ILE A 6 8.95 0.78 -9.11
C ILE A 6 9.97 0.07 -8.22
N GLN A 7 10.17 -1.23 -8.42
CA GLN A 7 11.11 -2.02 -7.63
C GLN A 7 12.56 -1.55 -7.82
N ALA A 8 12.97 -1.22 -9.04
CA ALA A 8 14.28 -0.64 -9.33
C ALA A 8 14.45 0.70 -8.62
N TYR A 9 13.48 1.62 -8.75
CA TYR A 9 13.52 2.91 -8.08
C TYR A 9 13.55 2.79 -6.55
N ARG A 10 12.84 1.81 -5.99
CA ARG A 10 12.86 1.51 -4.55
C ARG A 10 14.24 1.02 -4.10
N THR A 11 14.84 0.12 -4.88
CA THR A 11 16.16 -0.46 -4.61
C THR A 11 17.25 0.61 -4.66
N GLU A 12 17.17 1.50 -5.65
CA GLU A 12 18.10 2.61 -5.87
C GLU A 12 17.76 3.87 -5.06
N ARG A 13 16.70 3.81 -4.24
CA ARG A 13 16.26 4.89 -3.34
C ARG A 13 15.90 6.20 -4.06
N TRP A 14 15.36 6.11 -5.26
CA TRP A 14 14.90 7.25 -6.06
C TRP A 14 13.52 7.73 -5.63
N TRP A 15 13.39 8.13 -4.37
CA TRP A 15 12.11 8.49 -3.74
C TRP A 15 11.39 9.65 -4.41
N LEU A 16 12.12 10.65 -4.91
CA LEU A 16 11.52 11.80 -5.61
C LEU A 16 10.82 11.38 -6.90
N ILE A 17 11.39 10.41 -7.63
CA ILE A 17 10.78 9.89 -8.86
C ILE A 17 9.55 9.07 -8.50
N LEU A 18 9.65 8.20 -7.50
CA LEU A 18 8.50 7.44 -6.98
C LEU A 18 7.37 8.36 -6.53
N GLN A 19 7.68 9.39 -5.75
CA GLN A 19 6.71 10.37 -5.29
C GLN A 19 6.00 11.08 -6.45
N ALA A 20 6.72 11.39 -7.53
CA ALA A 20 6.14 12.06 -8.69
C ALA A 20 5.20 11.16 -9.50
N ILE A 21 5.48 9.85 -9.59
CA ILE A 21 4.71 8.92 -10.43
C ILE A 21 3.57 8.21 -9.69
N LEU A 22 3.68 8.03 -8.37
CA LEU A 22 2.72 7.29 -7.55
C LEU A 22 1.28 7.85 -7.65
N PRO A 23 1.03 9.17 -7.59
CA PRO A 23 -0.33 9.70 -7.71
C PRO A 23 -0.99 9.35 -9.05
N SER A 24 -0.25 9.45 -10.15
CA SER A 24 -0.75 9.10 -11.48
C SER A 24 -0.97 7.60 -11.61
N ALA A 25 -0.04 6.77 -11.11
CA ALA A 25 -0.19 5.32 -11.14
C ALA A 25 -1.38 4.84 -10.30
N LEU A 26 -1.57 5.41 -9.10
CA LEU A 26 -2.70 5.08 -8.23
C LEU A 26 -4.03 5.45 -8.87
N ARG A 27 -4.08 6.62 -9.53
CA ARG A 27 -5.25 7.04 -10.33
C ARG A 27 -5.51 6.07 -11.49
N CYS A 28 -4.48 5.64 -12.21
CA CYS A 28 -4.64 4.64 -13.26
C CYS A 28 -5.22 3.34 -12.71
N ALA A 29 -4.67 2.81 -11.62
CA ALA A 29 -5.17 1.60 -10.97
C ALA A 29 -6.65 1.72 -10.57
N TYR A 30 -7.06 2.90 -10.08
CA TYR A 30 -8.47 3.19 -9.79
C TYR A 30 -9.34 3.16 -11.04
N LEU A 31 -8.95 3.88 -12.10
CA LEU A 31 -9.74 3.97 -13.33
C LEU A 31 -9.84 2.62 -14.06
N THR A 32 -8.83 1.77 -13.95
CA THR A 32 -8.82 0.41 -14.51
C THR A 32 -9.45 -0.62 -13.58
N VAL A 33 -9.87 -0.22 -12.38
CA VAL A 33 -10.48 -1.10 -11.37
C VAL A 33 -9.56 -2.27 -10.99
N SER A 34 -8.24 -2.02 -10.95
CA SER A 34 -7.23 -3.01 -10.57
C SER A 34 -7.02 -2.98 -9.06
N ILE A 35 -7.67 -3.89 -8.33
CA ILE A 35 -7.58 -3.98 -6.86
C ILE A 35 -6.14 -4.22 -6.40
N GLU A 36 -5.47 -5.20 -7.01
CA GLU A 36 -4.13 -5.61 -6.59
C GLU A 36 -3.12 -4.47 -6.77
N ASP A 37 -3.14 -3.80 -7.91
CA ASP A 37 -2.25 -2.66 -8.15
C ASP A 37 -2.62 -1.47 -7.25
N TYR A 38 -3.91 -1.22 -7.05
CA TYR A 38 -4.37 -0.12 -6.19
C TYR A 38 -3.88 -0.30 -4.74
N ILE A 39 -3.92 -1.52 -4.20
CA ILE A 39 -3.43 -1.86 -2.87
C ILE A 39 -1.91 -1.67 -2.79
N LYS A 40 -1.15 -2.24 -3.73
CA LYS A 40 0.31 -2.10 -3.76
C LYS A 40 0.75 -0.65 -3.85
N LEU A 41 0.10 0.14 -4.70
CA LEU A 41 0.41 1.56 -4.88
C LEU A 41 -0.03 2.41 -3.69
N SER A 42 -1.12 2.04 -3.01
CA SER A 42 -1.53 2.69 -1.76
C SER A 42 -0.48 2.49 -0.68
N LEU A 43 0.00 1.25 -0.51
CA LEU A 43 1.07 0.91 0.43
C LEU A 43 2.38 1.65 0.11
N GLU A 44 2.79 1.68 -1.17
CA GLU A 44 4.00 2.42 -1.56
C GLU A 44 3.84 3.94 -1.34
N SER A 45 2.64 4.49 -1.53
CA SER A 45 2.35 5.91 -1.26
C SER A 45 2.38 6.27 0.23
N LEU A 46 2.06 5.31 1.10
CA LEU A 46 2.10 5.45 2.56
C LEU A 46 3.50 5.21 3.14
N ASN A 47 4.46 4.82 2.31
CA ASN A 47 5.86 4.64 2.72
C ASN A 47 6.42 5.94 3.36
N PRO A 48 7.09 5.86 4.52
CA PRO A 48 7.65 7.04 5.20
C PRO A 48 8.61 7.89 4.33
N ASN A 49 9.25 7.27 3.34
CA ASN A 49 10.19 7.96 2.44
C ASN A 49 9.48 8.78 1.34
N ILE A 50 8.18 8.59 1.13
CA ILE A 50 7.38 9.31 0.14
C ILE A 50 6.74 10.52 0.80
N ASN A 51 7.05 11.73 0.33
CA ASN A 51 6.60 12.97 0.97
C ASN A 51 5.39 13.60 0.25
N LEU A 52 4.27 12.88 0.21
CA LEU A 52 3.00 13.42 -0.28
C LEU A 52 2.35 14.36 0.75
N PRO A 53 1.50 15.32 0.32
CA PRO A 53 0.72 16.16 1.23
C PRO A 53 -0.07 15.33 2.26
N SER A 54 -0.17 15.83 3.49
CA SER A 54 -0.85 15.14 4.61
C SER A 54 -2.27 14.72 4.26
N ASP A 55 -3.01 15.61 3.59
CA ASP A 55 -4.40 15.39 3.23
C ASP A 55 -4.51 14.27 2.20
N THR A 56 -3.61 14.27 1.20
CA THR A 56 -3.53 13.20 0.19
C THR A 56 -3.20 11.85 0.83
N LYS A 57 -2.21 11.80 1.75
CA LYS A 57 -1.89 10.56 2.47
C LYS A 57 -3.06 10.05 3.30
N THR A 58 -3.75 10.94 4.00
CA THR A 58 -4.92 10.59 4.81
C THR A 58 -6.05 10.02 3.94
N THR A 59 -6.32 10.62 2.78
CA THR A 59 -7.30 10.10 1.82
C THR A 59 -6.91 8.73 1.29
N ILE A 60 -5.64 8.53 0.93
CA ILE A 60 -5.12 7.22 0.48
C ILE A 60 -5.28 6.17 1.58
N GLN A 61 -4.92 6.51 2.83
CA GLN A 61 -5.06 5.62 3.98
C GLN A 61 -6.53 5.24 4.21
N ASN A 62 -7.43 6.22 4.30
CA ASN A 62 -8.85 5.97 4.51
C ASN A 62 -9.44 5.09 3.40
N ASN A 63 -9.05 5.32 2.15
CA ASN A 63 -9.49 4.51 1.02
C ASN A 63 -8.95 3.08 1.07
N PHE A 64 -7.68 2.92 1.46
CA PHE A 64 -7.05 1.62 1.64
C PHE A 64 -7.76 0.81 2.73
N GLU A 65 -7.96 1.41 3.90
CA GLU A 65 -8.67 0.77 5.03
C GLU A 65 -10.10 0.38 4.65
N ASN A 66 -10.83 1.29 4.00
CA ASN A 66 -12.18 1.06 3.52
C ASN A 66 -12.27 -0.07 2.48
N LEU A 67 -11.27 -0.17 1.60
CA LEU A 67 -11.21 -1.25 0.61
C LEU A 67 -10.93 -2.60 1.27
N ILE A 68 -9.98 -2.66 2.21
CA ILE A 68 -9.53 -3.92 2.84
C ILE A 68 -10.49 -4.41 3.93
N LEU A 69 -10.98 -3.51 4.79
CA LEU A 69 -11.79 -3.88 5.97
C LEU A 69 -13.27 -3.93 5.65
N ASN A 70 -13.75 -3.00 4.82
CA ASN A 70 -15.17 -2.81 4.58
C ASN A 70 -15.62 -3.27 3.20
N ASN A 71 -14.69 -3.70 2.31
CA ASN A 71 -14.96 -3.97 0.91
C ASN A 71 -15.78 -2.83 0.27
N THR A 72 -15.30 -1.60 0.46
CA THR A 72 -15.96 -0.42 -0.11
C THR A 72 -15.09 0.23 -1.17
N ALA A 73 -15.75 0.79 -2.19
CA ALA A 73 -15.06 1.46 -3.29
C ALA A 73 -14.24 2.65 -2.78
N PRO A 74 -12.98 2.82 -3.24
CA PRO A 74 -12.18 4.00 -2.94
C PRO A 74 -12.85 5.28 -3.44
N LYS A 75 -12.67 6.41 -2.71
CA LYS A 75 -13.16 7.73 -3.15
C LYS A 75 -12.00 8.55 -3.69
N ILE A 76 -12.08 9.02 -4.93
CA ILE A 76 -11.09 9.95 -5.49
C ILE A 76 -11.67 11.36 -5.53
N ASP A 77 -10.89 12.34 -5.08
CA ASP A 77 -11.24 13.75 -5.22
C ASP A 77 -11.37 14.11 -6.70
N GLN A 78 -12.60 14.45 -7.10
CA GLN A 78 -12.96 14.74 -8.49
C GLN A 78 -12.52 16.14 -8.95
N SER A 79 -11.75 16.88 -8.15
CA SER A 79 -11.42 18.30 -8.35
C SER A 79 -10.70 18.62 -9.67
N SER A 80 -10.20 17.62 -10.38
CA SER A 80 -9.35 17.80 -11.57
C SER A 80 -9.86 17.11 -12.84
N SER A 81 -11.02 16.43 -12.84
CA SER A 81 -11.45 15.70 -14.05
C SER A 81 -12.95 15.68 -14.29
N ASN A 82 -13.33 16.09 -15.51
CA ASN A 82 -14.67 15.98 -16.09
C ASN A 82 -15.09 14.53 -16.45
N LEU A 83 -14.46 13.52 -15.86
CA LEU A 83 -14.77 12.12 -16.12
C LEU A 83 -15.92 11.70 -15.21
N SER A 84 -17.02 11.21 -15.78
CA SER A 84 -18.11 10.61 -15.02
C SER A 84 -17.59 9.38 -14.28
N THR A 85 -17.32 9.49 -12.98
CA THR A 85 -16.81 8.39 -12.15
C THR A 85 -17.90 7.40 -11.76
N THR A 86 -19.17 7.69 -12.04
CA THR A 86 -20.32 6.84 -11.69
C THR A 86 -20.18 5.40 -12.16
N ASP A 87 -19.71 5.20 -13.39
CA ASP A 87 -19.57 3.86 -13.98
C ASP A 87 -18.39 3.09 -13.39
N ILE A 88 -17.35 3.81 -12.96
CA ILE A 88 -16.16 3.25 -12.33
C ILE A 88 -16.47 2.88 -10.88
N GLU A 89 -17.16 3.76 -10.15
CA GLU A 89 -17.62 3.51 -8.79
C GLU A 89 -18.54 2.28 -8.74
N GLN A 90 -19.46 2.13 -9.70
CA GLN A 90 -20.28 0.92 -9.82
C GLN A 90 -19.45 -0.35 -10.06
N LYS A 91 -18.42 -0.28 -10.92
CA LYS A 91 -17.52 -1.42 -11.16
C LYS A 91 -16.75 -1.82 -9.89
N TRP A 92 -16.27 -0.83 -9.12
CA TRP A 92 -15.64 -1.08 -7.83
C TRP A 92 -16.62 -1.72 -6.84
N SER A 93 -17.85 -1.22 -6.73
CA SER A 93 -18.88 -1.83 -5.87
C SER A 93 -19.19 -3.28 -6.23
N ASN A 94 -19.28 -3.59 -7.53
CA ASN A 94 -19.54 -4.96 -7.98
C ASN A 94 -18.41 -5.93 -7.63
N LEU A 95 -17.14 -5.51 -7.77
CA LEU A 95 -15.99 -6.33 -7.38
C LEU A 95 -15.85 -6.46 -5.86
N ALA A 96 -16.29 -5.46 -5.10
CA ALA A 96 -16.23 -5.52 -3.65
C ALA A 96 -17.25 -6.50 -3.05
N LEU A 97 -18.30 -6.84 -3.80
CA LEU A 97 -19.25 -7.92 -3.47
C LEU A 97 -18.68 -9.31 -3.77
N ASP A 98 -17.62 -9.42 -4.59
CA ASP A 98 -16.96 -10.68 -4.87
C ASP A 98 -16.02 -11.08 -3.73
N SER A 99 -16.45 -12.10 -2.97
CA SER A 99 -15.74 -12.71 -1.82
C SER A 99 -14.31 -13.23 -2.07
N ASN A 100 -13.80 -13.15 -3.30
CA ASN A 100 -12.43 -13.52 -3.68
C ASN A 100 -11.36 -12.48 -3.27
N LEU A 101 -11.76 -11.32 -2.74
CA LEU A 101 -10.84 -10.34 -2.13
C LEU A 101 -10.09 -10.87 -0.90
N ASN A 102 -10.51 -12.01 -0.34
CA ASN A 102 -9.97 -12.54 0.92
C ASN A 102 -8.51 -13.05 0.85
N ARG A 103 -7.86 -13.05 -0.34
CA ARG A 103 -6.46 -13.48 -0.47
C ARG A 103 -5.70 -12.62 -1.47
N ILE A 104 -5.27 -11.44 -1.01
CA ILE A 104 -4.39 -10.57 -1.77
C ILE A 104 -2.96 -10.87 -1.32
N ILE A 105 -2.17 -11.43 -2.22
CA ILE A 105 -0.77 -11.75 -1.97
C ILE A 105 0.03 -10.48 -2.26
N VAL A 106 0.53 -9.86 -1.19
CA VAL A 106 1.47 -8.74 -1.29
C VAL A 106 2.87 -9.28 -1.01
N ASP A 107 3.81 -8.92 -1.88
CA ASP A 107 5.22 -9.27 -1.66
C ASP A 107 5.71 -8.60 -0.37
N ALA A 108 6.23 -9.40 0.56
CA ALA A 108 6.73 -8.93 1.85
C ALA A 108 7.87 -7.91 1.68
N ASP A 109 8.64 -7.98 0.58
CA ASP A 109 9.66 -6.98 0.27
C ASP A 109 9.08 -5.59 0.10
N THR A 110 7.82 -5.49 -0.35
CA THR A 110 7.07 -4.23 -0.45
C THR A 110 6.73 -3.66 0.93
N LEU A 111 6.56 -4.51 1.94
CA LEU A 111 6.13 -4.16 3.30
C LEU A 111 7.27 -3.84 4.28
N LYS A 112 8.53 -4.19 3.94
CA LYS A 112 9.72 -4.02 4.81
C LYS A 112 9.95 -2.62 5.42
N LYS A 113 9.33 -1.57 4.88
CA LYS A 113 9.42 -0.20 5.39
C LYS A 113 8.11 0.36 5.96
N LEU A 114 7.02 -0.40 5.82
CA LEU A 114 5.70 -0.06 6.33
C LEU A 114 5.53 -0.55 7.77
N LEU A 115 6.23 -1.63 8.13
CA LEU A 115 6.28 -2.18 9.48
C LEU A 115 7.72 -2.09 9.98
N GLU A 116 7.95 -1.31 11.02
CA GLU A 116 9.23 -1.30 11.73
C GLU A 116 9.20 -2.39 12.80
N CYS A 117 9.43 -3.64 12.39
CA CYS A 117 9.55 -4.74 13.36
C CYS A 117 10.85 -4.59 14.14
N LYS A 118 10.75 -4.32 15.45
CA LYS A 118 11.91 -4.32 16.36
C LYS A 118 11.98 -5.68 17.04
N VAL A 119 13.13 -6.32 16.88
CA VAL A 119 13.43 -7.59 17.52
C VAL A 119 14.24 -7.31 18.77
N TYR A 120 13.77 -7.82 19.90
CA TYR A 120 14.46 -7.70 21.18
C TYR A 120 14.83 -9.09 21.68
N PHE A 121 15.97 -9.18 22.35
CA PHE A 121 16.27 -10.38 23.14
C PHE A 121 15.36 -10.37 24.36
N THR A 122 14.72 -11.51 24.63
CA THR A 122 13.88 -11.68 25.83
C THR A 122 14.74 -11.68 27.12
N TYR A 123 16.07 -11.80 26.99
CA TYR A 123 17.00 -11.92 28.11
C TYR A 123 18.23 -11.00 27.92
N ASP A 124 18.69 -10.38 29.02
CA ASP A 124 19.85 -9.48 29.01
C ASP A 124 21.21 -10.20 29.01
N THR A 125 21.24 -11.48 29.41
CA THR A 125 22.45 -12.32 29.43
C THR A 125 22.11 -13.77 29.12
N ILE A 126 22.89 -14.42 28.27
CA ILE A 126 22.65 -15.79 27.79
C ILE A 126 23.94 -16.62 27.92
N ALA A 127 23.78 -17.89 28.31
CA ALA A 127 24.88 -18.85 28.38
C ALA A 127 25.25 -19.38 26.98
N ILE A 128 26.50 -19.80 26.81
CA ILE A 128 27.00 -20.38 25.55
C ILE A 128 26.21 -21.68 25.25
N ASP A 129 25.84 -21.87 23.98
CA ASP A 129 25.10 -23.02 23.44
C ASP A 129 23.65 -23.20 23.94
N CYS A 130 23.00 -22.11 24.37
CA CYS A 130 21.55 -22.13 24.63
C CYS A 130 20.72 -21.62 23.44
N GLU A 131 19.54 -22.21 23.27
CA GLU A 131 18.53 -21.74 22.32
C GLU A 131 17.96 -20.39 22.79
N ILE A 132 17.82 -19.44 21.86
CA ILE A 132 17.44 -18.06 22.18
C ILE A 132 16.03 -17.79 21.65
N SER A 133 15.16 -17.36 22.57
CA SER A 133 13.86 -16.78 22.22
C SER A 133 14.01 -15.30 21.89
N LEU A 134 13.38 -14.89 20.79
CA LEU A 134 13.35 -13.50 20.32
C LEU A 134 11.91 -13.00 20.39
N ASP A 135 11.72 -11.82 20.98
CA ASP A 135 10.43 -11.13 20.95
C ASP A 135 10.38 -10.17 19.78
N ILE A 136 9.26 -10.19 19.05
CA ILE A 136 9.00 -9.31 17.92
C ILE A 136 7.94 -8.30 18.35
N SER A 137 8.31 -7.02 18.36
CA SER A 137 7.38 -5.90 18.53
C SER A 137 7.12 -5.27 17.16
N ILE A 138 5.85 -5.09 16.81
CA ILE A 138 5.38 -4.44 15.56
C ILE A 138 4.88 -3.04 15.87
#